data_AF-A0A3M1SF20-F1
#
_entry.id   AF-A0A3M1SF20-F1
#
_cell.length_a   1.000
_cell.length_b   1.000
_cell.length_c   1.000
_cell.angle_alpha   90.00
_cell.angle_beta   90.00
_cell.angle_gamma   90.00
#
_symmetry.space_group_name_H-M   'P 1'
#
loop_
_entity.id
_entity.type
_entity.pdbx_description
1 polymer ?
#
loop_
_entity_poly.entity_id
_entity_poly.type
_entity_poly.pdbx_seq_one_letter_code
_entity_poly.pdbx_strand_id
1 'polypeptide(L)'
;FQLKNQIDSSHKFLYGHRFWKEVKEALIEKSEAFDDEQDLRSLALSVADLVAKKTAVDRSLTLGISLVGLMTIVQAGFENFKNSEGKVFLNGDWAKKSPDQIVKERAKDDSQGIFGFLRTIDKQYSVIFDESSRTGRFKAYLNEEITSAAARCNVKTDERCLEGPIPVECKSAACGSCWIGILGGQEKLSEVQRLERKRMKFFGYNQPEESKPFLRLACQAKVQGNVTIVIPPWNGVFGKDIYGIEEEVLEGATTSARRNREIIREVVKNKLT
;
A
#
# COMPACT_ATOMS: atom_id res chain seq x y z
N PHE A 1 -9.33 -8.83 -5.23
CA PHE A 1 -8.77 -7.46 -5.16
C PHE A 1 -7.90 -7.13 -6.37
N GLN A 2 -8.52 -6.95 -7.53
CA GLN A 2 -7.82 -6.56 -8.74
C GLN A 2 -7.86 -5.04 -8.91
N LEU A 3 -6.81 -4.46 -9.50
CA LEU A 3 -6.74 -3.02 -9.77
C LEU A 3 -7.89 -2.55 -10.66
N LYS A 4 -8.33 -3.39 -11.62
CA LYS A 4 -9.44 -3.07 -12.54
C LYS A 4 -10.76 -2.69 -11.84
N ASN A 5 -10.98 -3.20 -10.62
CA ASN A 5 -12.17 -2.90 -9.83
C ASN A 5 -12.01 -1.62 -8.97
N GLN A 6 -10.82 -1.01 -8.98
CA GLN A 6 -10.41 0.04 -8.05
C GLN A 6 -9.59 1.14 -8.75
N ILE A 7 -9.82 1.30 -10.06
CA ILE A 7 -9.10 2.23 -10.93
C ILE A 7 -9.13 3.63 -10.33
N ASP A 8 -10.31 4.14 -9.97
CA ASP A 8 -10.47 5.52 -9.51
C ASP A 8 -10.07 5.74 -8.03
N SER A 9 -10.00 4.70 -7.22
CA SER A 9 -9.81 4.82 -5.76
C SER A 9 -8.43 4.40 -5.27
N SER A 10 -7.69 3.62 -6.07
CA SER A 10 -6.41 3.00 -5.68
C SER A 10 -5.29 3.98 -5.34
N HIS A 11 -5.42 5.23 -5.76
CA HIS A 11 -4.42 6.29 -5.61
C HIS A 11 -4.96 7.50 -4.83
N LYS A 12 -6.09 7.37 -4.13
CA LYS A 12 -6.76 8.50 -3.43
C LYS A 12 -5.90 9.21 -2.37
N PHE A 13 -4.84 8.56 -1.92
CA PHE A 13 -3.88 9.10 -0.95
C PHE A 13 -2.85 10.07 -1.55
N LEU A 14 -2.72 10.10 -2.88
CA LEU A 14 -1.81 11.02 -3.57
C LEU A 14 -2.43 12.41 -3.63
N TYR A 15 -1.60 13.45 -3.42
CA TYR A 15 -2.05 14.83 -3.61
C TYR A 15 -2.64 15.03 -5.02
N GLY A 16 -1.97 14.48 -6.03
CA GLY A 16 -2.36 14.59 -7.44
C GLY A 16 -3.69 13.91 -7.78
N HIS A 17 -4.29 13.10 -6.90
CA HIS A 17 -5.60 12.49 -7.12
C HIS A 17 -6.70 13.52 -7.43
N ARG A 18 -6.55 14.76 -6.96
CA ARG A 18 -7.43 15.87 -7.30
C ARG A 18 -7.51 16.19 -8.79
N PHE A 19 -6.52 15.79 -9.57
CA PHE A 19 -6.46 15.97 -11.02
C PHE A 19 -6.79 14.66 -11.77
N TRP A 20 -7.32 13.65 -11.08
CA TRP A 20 -7.50 12.31 -11.67
C TRP A 20 -8.43 12.34 -12.87
N LYS A 21 -9.52 13.10 -12.80
CA LYS A 21 -10.48 13.23 -13.89
C LYS A 21 -9.81 13.81 -15.14
N GLU A 22 -9.05 14.89 -14.97
CA GLU A 22 -8.34 15.56 -16.07
C GLU A 22 -7.23 14.69 -16.65
N VAL A 23 -6.50 13.95 -15.81
CA VAL A 23 -5.50 12.96 -16.25
C VAL A 23 -6.14 11.85 -17.06
N LYS A 24 -7.28 11.33 -16.61
CA LYS A 24 -8.01 10.29 -17.33
C LYS A 24 -8.48 10.78 -18.70
N GLU A 25 -9.10 11.95 -18.76
CA GLU A 25 -9.52 12.59 -20.01
C GLU A 25 -8.33 12.77 -20.97
N ALA A 26 -7.21 13.29 -20.46
CA ALA A 26 -5.99 13.49 -21.25
C ALA A 26 -5.41 12.19 -21.81
N LEU A 27 -5.44 11.10 -21.03
CA LEU A 27 -4.95 9.80 -21.48
C LEU A 27 -5.86 9.15 -22.52
N ILE A 28 -7.17 9.31 -22.40
CA ILE A 28 -8.12 8.85 -23.42
C ILE A 28 -7.90 9.63 -24.72
N GLU A 29 -7.83 10.96 -24.66
CA GLU A 29 -7.57 11.80 -25.83
C GLU A 29 -6.24 11.44 -26.51
N LYS A 30 -5.18 11.23 -25.72
CA LYS A 30 -3.86 10.84 -26.25
C LYS A 30 -3.84 9.44 -26.86
N SER A 31 -4.63 8.51 -26.34
CA SER A 31 -4.73 7.17 -26.91
C SER A 31 -5.40 7.14 -28.29
N GLU A 32 -6.30 8.10 -28.56
CA GLU A 32 -6.97 8.25 -29.85
C GLU A 32 -6.05 8.91 -30.89
N ALA A 33 -5.01 9.61 -30.44
CA ALA A 33 -4.01 10.29 -31.26
C ALA A 33 -2.60 9.70 -31.08
N PHE A 34 -2.51 8.40 -30.74
CA PHE A 34 -1.25 7.77 -30.34
C PHE A 34 -0.26 7.72 -31.51
N ASP A 35 0.99 8.08 -31.21
CA ASP A 35 2.13 7.95 -32.11
C ASP A 35 2.99 6.78 -31.62
N ASP A 36 3.09 5.72 -32.41
CA ASP A 36 3.79 4.47 -32.05
C ASP A 36 5.30 4.69 -31.82
N GLU A 37 5.86 5.83 -32.24
CA GLU A 37 7.27 6.19 -32.03
C GLU A 37 7.52 6.93 -30.69
N GLN A 38 6.47 7.32 -29.95
CA GLN A 38 6.64 8.10 -28.73
C GLN A 38 7.10 7.24 -27.54
N ASP A 39 8.24 7.61 -26.93
CA ASP A 39 8.70 6.94 -25.71
C ASP A 39 7.80 7.26 -24.48
N LEU A 40 7.73 6.32 -23.53
CA LEU A 40 6.86 6.40 -22.35
C LEU A 40 7.11 7.64 -21.48
N ARG A 41 8.37 8.09 -21.39
CA ARG A 41 8.74 9.27 -20.60
C ARG A 41 8.19 10.53 -21.26
N SER A 42 8.34 10.65 -22.58
CA SER A 42 7.80 11.74 -23.37
C SER A 42 6.27 11.78 -23.30
N LEU A 43 5.62 10.62 -23.38
CA LEU A 43 4.17 10.51 -23.17
C LEU A 43 3.77 11.01 -21.78
N ALA A 44 4.41 10.52 -20.72
CA ALA A 44 4.11 10.91 -19.35
C ALA A 44 4.28 12.43 -19.11
N LEU A 45 5.35 13.01 -19.63
CA LEU A 45 5.59 14.46 -19.54
C LEU A 45 4.52 15.24 -20.32
N SER A 46 4.16 14.79 -21.52
CA SER A 46 3.15 15.46 -22.35
C SER A 46 1.76 15.47 -21.71
N VAL A 47 1.34 14.36 -21.09
CA VAL A 47 0.08 14.26 -20.35
C VAL A 47 0.11 15.19 -19.14
N ALA A 48 1.22 15.18 -18.38
CA ALA A 48 1.38 16.04 -17.22
C ALA A 48 1.29 17.53 -17.59
N ASP A 49 1.94 17.94 -18.68
CA ASP A 49 1.91 19.32 -19.20
C ASP A 49 0.50 19.73 -19.66
N LEU A 50 -0.23 18.84 -20.33
CA LEU A 50 -1.61 19.12 -20.76
C LEU A 50 -2.53 19.34 -19.56
N VAL A 51 -2.47 18.46 -18.56
CA VAL A 51 -3.26 18.56 -17.34
C VAL A 51 -2.87 19.81 -16.53
N ALA A 52 -1.58 20.10 -16.41
CA ALA A 52 -1.07 21.27 -15.70
C ALA A 52 -1.60 22.58 -16.31
N LYS A 53 -1.57 22.69 -17.64
CA LYS A 53 -2.14 23.84 -18.37
C LYS A 53 -3.66 23.95 -18.15
N LYS A 54 -4.40 22.85 -18.29
CA LYS A 54 -5.87 22.82 -18.12
C LYS A 54 -6.30 23.21 -16.71
N THR A 55 -5.50 22.86 -15.71
CA THR A 55 -5.82 23.08 -14.29
C THR A 55 -5.11 24.29 -13.68
N ALA A 56 -4.29 25.00 -14.46
CA ALA A 56 -3.50 26.16 -14.03
C ALA A 56 -2.61 25.87 -12.79
N VAL A 57 -1.96 24.71 -12.77
CA VAL A 57 -1.01 24.31 -11.71
C VAL A 57 0.36 23.97 -12.27
N ASP A 58 1.37 23.85 -11.40
CA ASP A 58 2.70 23.41 -11.81
C ASP A 58 2.71 21.93 -12.25
N ARG A 59 3.47 21.60 -13.30
CA ARG A 59 3.62 20.23 -13.82
C ARG A 59 4.04 19.22 -12.75
N SER A 60 4.84 19.63 -11.78
CA SER A 60 5.27 18.75 -10.69
C SER A 60 4.09 18.16 -9.90
N LEU A 61 2.93 18.84 -9.87
CA LEU A 61 1.74 18.38 -9.17
C LEU A 61 0.89 17.39 -9.97
N THR A 62 1.07 17.32 -11.30
CA THR A 62 0.31 16.45 -12.20
C THR A 62 1.13 15.23 -12.66
N LEU A 63 2.46 15.35 -12.74
CA LEU A 63 3.34 14.28 -13.26
C LEU A 63 3.14 12.94 -12.54
N GLY A 64 3.12 12.95 -11.20
CA GLY A 64 2.98 11.71 -10.43
C GLY A 64 1.66 10.98 -10.70
N ILE A 65 0.54 11.72 -10.79
CA ILE A 65 -0.77 11.13 -11.08
C ILE A 65 -0.91 10.72 -12.55
N SER A 66 -0.25 11.40 -13.48
CA SER A 66 -0.15 10.97 -14.89
C SER A 66 0.56 9.63 -15.05
N LEU A 67 1.67 9.43 -14.33
CA LEU A 67 2.37 8.14 -14.30
C LEU A 67 1.50 7.02 -13.71
N VAL A 68 0.71 7.33 -12.67
CA VAL A 68 -0.26 6.39 -12.11
C VAL A 68 -1.33 6.02 -13.14
N GLY A 69 -1.85 6.99 -13.91
CA GLY A 69 -2.80 6.73 -14.98
C GLY A 69 -2.24 5.76 -16.04
N LEU A 70 -1.03 6.02 -16.54
CA LEU A 70 -0.34 5.15 -17.50
C LEU A 70 -0.15 3.74 -16.94
N MET A 71 0.34 3.61 -15.71
CA MET A 71 0.53 2.30 -15.07
C MET A 71 -0.78 1.58 -14.78
N THR A 72 -1.88 2.32 -14.59
CA THR A 72 -3.21 1.75 -14.45
C THR A 72 -3.70 1.17 -15.77
N ILE A 73 -3.45 1.83 -16.91
CA ILE A 73 -3.74 1.28 -18.24
C ILE A 73 -2.95 -0.01 -18.47
N VAL A 74 -1.65 -0.03 -18.13
CA VAL A 74 -0.80 -1.22 -18.27
C VAL A 74 -1.33 -2.41 -17.44
N GLN A 75 -1.78 -2.16 -16.21
CA GLN A 75 -2.16 -3.21 -15.28
C GLN A 75 -3.64 -3.63 -15.37
N ALA A 76 -4.54 -2.71 -15.67
CA ALA A 76 -5.98 -2.96 -15.73
C ALA A 76 -6.52 -3.08 -17.16
N GLY A 77 -5.74 -2.69 -18.17
CA GLY A 77 -6.16 -2.62 -19.56
C GLY A 77 -6.89 -1.32 -19.89
N PHE A 78 -6.72 -0.86 -21.13
CA PHE A 78 -7.27 0.41 -21.61
C PHE A 78 -8.80 0.46 -21.56
N GLU A 79 -9.49 -0.64 -21.91
CA GLU A 79 -10.97 -0.68 -21.88
C GLU A 79 -11.53 -0.50 -20.46
N ASN A 80 -10.94 -1.18 -19.46
CA ASN A 80 -11.37 -0.98 -18.08
C ASN A 80 -11.06 0.44 -17.60
N PHE A 81 -9.92 1.00 -18.02
CA PHE A 81 -9.55 2.38 -17.74
C PHE A 81 -10.56 3.38 -18.34
N LYS A 82 -10.90 3.23 -19.62
CA LYS A 82 -11.88 4.06 -20.33
C LYS A 82 -13.26 3.98 -19.65
N ASN A 83 -13.70 2.78 -19.30
CA ASN A 83 -15.01 2.51 -18.69
C ASN A 83 -15.13 2.87 -17.20
N SER A 84 -14.05 3.20 -16.49
CA SER A 84 -14.17 3.71 -15.11
C SER A 84 -14.92 5.05 -15.05
N GLU A 85 -15.39 5.50 -13.90
CA GLU A 85 -16.12 6.78 -13.81
C GLU A 85 -15.18 8.00 -13.87
N GLY A 86 -13.89 7.83 -13.55
CA GLY A 86 -12.98 8.95 -13.31
C GLY A 86 -13.28 9.67 -11.99
N LYS A 87 -13.85 8.94 -11.03
CA LYS A 87 -14.33 9.51 -9.77
C LYS A 87 -13.17 10.05 -8.92
N VAL A 88 -13.35 11.27 -8.39
CA VAL A 88 -12.41 11.90 -7.48
C VAL A 88 -12.89 11.75 -6.03
N PHE A 89 -12.05 11.17 -5.19
CA PHE A 89 -12.28 10.92 -3.76
C PHE A 89 -11.44 11.91 -2.94
N LEU A 90 -12.00 13.08 -2.66
CA LEU A 90 -11.44 14.06 -1.73
C LEU A 90 -12.43 14.38 -0.64
N ASN A 91 -11.97 14.41 0.61
CA ASN A 91 -12.77 15.01 1.67
C ASN A 91 -12.60 16.55 1.66
N GLY A 92 -13.56 17.25 2.26
CA GLY A 92 -13.58 18.72 2.26
C GLY A 92 -12.37 19.37 2.93
N ASP A 93 -11.75 18.69 3.90
CA ASP A 93 -10.58 19.19 4.62
C ASP A 93 -9.30 19.09 3.77
N TRP A 94 -9.08 17.95 3.11
CA TRP A 94 -7.90 17.72 2.26
C TRP A 94 -7.96 18.49 0.94
N ALA A 95 -9.15 18.75 0.43
CA ALA A 95 -9.35 19.57 -0.76
C ALA A 95 -8.73 20.97 -0.59
N LYS A 96 -8.78 21.52 0.64
CA LYS A 96 -8.32 22.89 0.97
C LYS A 96 -6.82 22.98 1.29
N LYS A 97 -6.13 21.85 1.44
CA LYS A 97 -4.71 21.84 1.86
C LYS A 97 -3.78 21.92 0.67
N SER A 98 -2.69 22.68 0.84
CA SER A 98 -1.56 22.68 -0.08
C SER A 98 -0.74 21.39 0.05
N PRO A 99 0.11 21.07 -0.95
CA PRO A 99 1.05 19.95 -0.86
C PRO A 99 1.91 20.00 0.42
N ASP A 100 2.47 21.17 0.73
CA ASP A 100 3.34 21.36 1.90
C ASP A 100 2.61 21.14 3.22
N GLN A 101 1.35 21.59 3.31
CA GLN A 101 0.52 21.35 4.49
C GLN A 101 0.28 19.86 4.70
N ILE A 102 0.01 19.12 3.63
CA ILE A 102 -0.18 17.66 3.66
C ILE A 102 1.09 16.95 4.12
N VAL A 103 2.24 17.27 3.53
CA VAL A 103 3.54 16.67 3.92
C VAL A 103 3.85 16.98 5.38
N LYS A 104 3.66 18.24 5.80
CA LYS A 104 3.89 18.68 7.18
C LYS A 104 2.99 17.96 8.18
N GLU A 105 1.71 17.75 7.85
CA GLU A 105 0.79 17.02 8.72
C GLU A 105 1.14 15.54 8.85
N ARG A 106 1.52 14.89 7.74
CA ARG A 106 1.95 13.48 7.73
C ARG A 106 3.20 13.22 8.54
N ALA A 107 4.07 14.22 8.69
CA ALA A 107 5.30 14.15 9.48
C ALA A 107 5.09 14.45 10.98
N LYS A 108 3.92 14.91 11.40
CA LYS A 108 3.68 15.42 12.76
C LYS A 108 3.53 14.30 13.79
N ASP A 109 4.26 14.41 14.91
CA ASP A 109 4.03 13.55 16.08
C ASP A 109 2.88 14.05 16.95
N ASP A 110 2.20 13.10 17.61
CA ASP A 110 1.22 13.40 18.62
C ASP A 110 1.91 14.05 19.82
N SER A 111 1.24 15.01 20.46
CA SER A 111 1.72 15.56 21.72
C SER A 111 1.85 14.44 22.75
N GLN A 112 3.05 14.30 23.32
CA GLN A 112 3.35 13.33 24.38
C GLN A 112 3.06 13.89 25.78
N GLY A 113 2.39 15.05 25.86
CA GLY A 113 2.15 15.79 27.12
C GLY A 113 3.37 16.55 27.64
N ILE A 114 3.16 17.38 28.66
CA ILE A 114 4.17 18.32 29.21
C ILE A 114 5.41 17.61 29.77
N PHE A 115 5.28 16.33 30.16
CA PHE A 115 6.38 15.50 30.69
C PHE A 115 6.68 14.26 29.82
N GLY A 116 6.31 14.28 28.54
CA GLY A 116 6.46 13.13 27.63
C GLY A 116 7.92 12.64 27.45
N PHE A 117 8.91 13.49 27.76
CA PHE A 117 10.32 13.13 27.72
C PHE A 117 10.73 12.13 28.82
N LEU A 118 10.01 12.06 29.95
CA LEU A 118 10.30 11.16 31.07
C LEU A 118 9.77 9.73 30.86
N ARG A 119 8.83 9.53 29.93
CA ARG A 119 8.30 8.20 29.60
C ARG A 119 9.23 7.54 28.59
N THR A 120 10.03 6.56 28.99
CA THR A 120 10.97 5.87 28.09
C THR A 120 10.44 4.53 27.57
N ILE A 121 9.59 3.85 28.33
CA ILE A 121 9.14 2.47 28.02
C ILE A 121 7.73 2.45 27.41
N ASP A 122 6.82 3.33 27.85
CA ASP A 122 5.41 3.34 27.42
C ASP A 122 5.09 4.39 26.35
N LYS A 123 6.08 4.81 25.54
CA LYS A 123 5.81 5.76 24.45
C LYS A 123 4.91 5.09 23.42
N GLN A 124 3.81 5.77 23.11
CA GLN A 124 2.88 5.35 22.08
C GLN A 124 2.86 6.36 20.95
N TYR A 125 2.84 5.85 19.73
CA TYR A 125 2.78 6.63 18.51
C TYR A 125 1.55 6.24 17.70
N SER A 126 1.06 7.18 16.89
CA SER A 126 -0.02 6.93 15.96
C SER A 126 0.51 6.38 14.65
N VAL A 127 -0.08 5.26 14.22
CA VAL A 127 -0.02 4.80 12.83
C VAL A 127 -1.33 5.21 12.16
N ILE A 128 -1.26 6.05 11.13
CA ILE A 128 -2.41 6.61 10.41
C ILE A 128 -2.52 5.90 9.07
N PHE A 129 -3.61 5.18 8.82
CA PHE A 129 -3.86 4.46 7.56
C PHE A 129 -4.99 5.07 6.73
N ASP A 130 -5.82 5.92 7.34
CA ASP A 130 -6.84 6.72 6.65
C ASP A 130 -6.94 8.10 7.29
N GLU A 131 -6.39 9.09 6.60
CA GLU A 131 -6.34 10.48 7.05
C GLU A 131 -7.71 11.18 6.99
N SER A 132 -8.70 10.56 6.33
CA SER A 132 -10.06 11.08 6.23
C SER A 132 -10.97 10.64 7.36
N SER A 133 -10.54 9.67 8.17
CA SER A 133 -11.36 9.08 9.23
C SER A 133 -10.74 9.27 10.61
N ARG A 134 -11.58 9.56 11.62
CA ARG A 134 -11.16 9.56 13.03
C ARG A 134 -10.76 8.18 13.52
N THR A 135 -11.32 7.12 12.92
CA THR A 135 -10.97 5.72 13.21
C THR A 135 -9.86 5.19 12.29
N GLY A 136 -9.36 6.03 11.36
CA GLY A 136 -8.29 5.71 10.41
C GLY A 136 -6.88 5.64 11.00
N ARG A 137 -6.77 5.30 12.29
CA ARG A 137 -5.50 5.24 13.03
C ARG A 137 -5.55 4.23 14.17
N PHE A 138 -4.38 3.72 14.55
CA PHE A 138 -4.19 2.90 15.74
C PHE A 138 -2.90 3.27 16.47
N LYS A 139 -2.76 2.81 17.71
CA LYS A 139 -1.60 3.07 18.56
C LYS A 139 -0.60 1.91 18.50
N ALA A 140 0.67 2.27 18.34
CA ALA A 140 1.80 1.34 18.42
C ALA A 140 2.73 1.78 19.56
N TYR A 141 3.26 0.82 20.29
CA TYR A 141 4.33 1.08 21.26
C TYR A 141 5.66 1.33 20.53
N LEU A 142 6.57 2.04 21.19
CA LEU A 142 7.94 2.21 20.70
C LEU A 142 8.58 0.84 20.39
N ASN A 143 9.14 0.72 19.18
CA ASN A 143 9.76 -0.47 18.60
C ASN A 143 8.83 -1.67 18.35
N GLU A 144 7.52 -1.48 18.41
CA GLU A 144 6.55 -2.50 18.01
C GLU A 144 6.41 -2.56 16.48
N GLU A 145 6.26 -3.77 15.92
CA GLU A 145 5.94 -3.95 14.51
C GLU A 145 4.53 -3.42 14.17
N ILE A 146 4.40 -2.75 13.03
CA ILE A 146 3.13 -2.15 12.61
C ILE A 146 1.99 -3.18 12.60
N THR A 147 2.21 -4.41 12.12
CA THR A 147 1.15 -5.44 12.10
C THR A 147 0.75 -5.94 13.49
N SER A 148 1.69 -5.98 14.43
CA SER A 148 1.41 -6.35 15.82
C SER A 148 0.50 -5.31 16.48
N ALA A 149 0.80 -4.03 16.24
CA ALA A 149 -0.04 -2.92 16.67
C ALA A 149 -1.41 -2.91 15.97
N ALA A 150 -1.43 -3.14 14.65
CA ALA A 150 -2.64 -3.15 13.83
C ALA A 150 -3.65 -4.21 14.30
N ALA A 151 -3.19 -5.38 14.77
CA ALA A 151 -4.04 -6.46 15.25
C ALA A 151 -4.96 -6.07 16.42
N ARG A 152 -4.60 -5.04 17.21
CA ARG A 152 -5.44 -4.50 18.30
C ARG A 152 -6.47 -3.47 17.82
N CYS A 153 -6.43 -3.09 16.55
CA CYS A 153 -7.40 -2.20 15.96
C CYS A 153 -8.64 -3.00 15.51
N ASN A 154 -9.84 -2.53 15.87
CA ASN A 154 -11.09 -3.19 15.48
C ASN A 154 -11.56 -2.81 14.06
N VAL A 155 -10.78 -2.04 13.31
CA VAL A 155 -11.12 -1.62 11.94
C VAL A 155 -10.53 -2.60 10.95
N LYS A 156 -11.37 -3.12 10.05
CA LYS A 156 -10.96 -3.89 8.87
C LYS A 156 -11.19 -3.02 7.63
N THR A 157 -10.19 -2.87 6.76
CA THR A 157 -10.34 -2.01 5.56
C THR A 157 -10.99 -2.76 4.40
N ASP A 158 -10.78 -4.07 4.32
CA ASP A 158 -11.36 -4.94 3.29
C ASP A 158 -11.31 -6.42 3.69
N GLU A 159 -11.83 -7.30 2.84
CA GLU A 159 -12.00 -8.73 3.12
C GLU A 159 -10.68 -9.51 3.28
N ARG A 160 -9.54 -8.94 2.86
CA ARG A 160 -8.21 -9.55 3.11
C ARG A 160 -7.77 -9.38 4.57
N CYS A 161 -8.41 -8.49 5.32
CA CYS A 161 -8.02 -8.14 6.68
C CYS A 161 -8.70 -9.08 7.69
N LEU A 162 -7.99 -10.15 8.07
CA LEU A 162 -8.46 -11.07 9.11
C LEU A 162 -8.46 -10.41 10.50
N GLU A 163 -7.43 -9.62 10.79
CA GLU A 163 -7.25 -8.82 12.01
C GLU A 163 -6.77 -7.41 11.62
N GLY A 164 -7.24 -6.39 12.34
CA GLY A 164 -6.82 -5.01 12.08
C GLY A 164 -7.06 -4.52 10.65
N PRO A 165 -6.48 -3.36 10.31
CA PRO A 165 -6.70 -2.72 9.01
C PRO A 165 -5.73 -3.22 7.92
N ILE A 166 -4.68 -3.98 8.24
CA ILE A 166 -3.65 -4.39 7.28
C ILE A 166 -3.87 -5.87 6.91
N PRO A 167 -3.87 -6.24 5.62
CA PRO A 167 -3.85 -7.63 5.20
C PRO A 167 -2.61 -8.36 5.73
N VAL A 168 -2.78 -9.40 6.53
CA VAL A 168 -1.68 -10.15 7.16
C VAL A 168 -1.99 -11.63 7.15
N GLU A 169 -1.02 -12.45 6.73
CA GLU A 169 -1.12 -13.91 6.80
C GLU A 169 -0.02 -14.54 7.67
N CYS A 170 1.24 -14.09 7.55
CA CYS A 170 2.39 -14.81 8.14
C CYS A 170 3.17 -14.07 9.25
N LYS A 171 3.04 -12.74 9.37
CA LYS A 171 3.85 -11.86 10.26
C LYS A 171 5.39 -12.06 10.23
N SER A 172 5.93 -12.72 9.21
CA SER A 172 7.32 -13.21 9.17
C SER A 172 8.04 -12.90 7.85
N ALA A 173 7.51 -11.97 7.05
CA ALA A 173 7.98 -11.66 5.70
C ALA A 173 7.95 -12.85 4.72
N ALA A 174 7.11 -13.86 4.96
CA ALA A 174 6.97 -15.02 4.07
C ALA A 174 5.95 -14.83 2.93
N CYS A 175 4.87 -14.07 3.17
CA CYS A 175 3.73 -13.97 2.23
C CYS A 175 3.65 -12.67 1.42
N GLY A 176 4.23 -11.55 1.90
CA GLY A 176 4.16 -10.25 1.22
C GLY A 176 2.80 -9.54 1.18
N SER A 177 1.76 -10.08 1.83
CA SER A 177 0.42 -9.46 1.83
C SER A 177 0.35 -8.13 2.61
N CYS A 178 1.22 -7.97 3.62
CA CYS A 178 1.27 -6.80 4.48
C CYS A 178 2.12 -5.64 3.93
N TRP A 179 2.29 -5.56 2.61
CA TRP A 179 3.05 -4.46 2.01
C TRP A 179 2.29 -3.14 2.18
N ILE A 180 3.03 -2.07 2.47
CA ILE A 180 2.51 -0.73 2.72
C ILE A 180 3.37 0.31 2.02
N GLY A 181 2.76 1.41 1.63
CA GLY A 181 3.46 2.63 1.27
C GLY A 181 3.53 3.57 2.47
N ILE A 182 4.63 4.27 2.67
CA ILE A 182 4.82 5.28 3.70
C ILE A 182 4.61 6.65 3.07
N LEU A 183 3.64 7.40 3.58
CA LEU A 183 3.27 8.74 3.12
C LEU A 183 3.97 9.84 3.92
N GLY A 184 4.39 9.55 5.15
CA GLY A 184 5.21 10.42 6.00
C GLY A 184 5.63 9.72 7.29
N GLY A 185 6.72 10.18 7.90
CA GLY A 185 7.33 9.53 9.06
C GLY A 185 8.20 8.31 8.71
N GLN A 186 8.72 8.24 7.48
CA GLN A 186 9.61 7.18 7.02
C GLN A 186 10.88 7.10 7.87
N GLU A 187 11.43 8.26 8.24
CA GLU A 187 12.57 8.42 9.12
C GLU A 187 12.32 7.94 10.56
N LYS A 188 11.05 7.72 10.93
CA LYS A 188 10.57 7.27 12.25
C LYS A 188 10.26 5.78 12.29
N LEU A 189 10.67 5.03 11.28
CA LEU A 189 10.62 3.57 11.27
C LEU A 189 12.02 2.98 11.51
N SER A 190 12.08 1.74 11.96
CA SER A 190 13.32 0.97 11.95
C SER A 190 13.88 0.81 10.53
N GLU A 191 15.20 0.69 10.43
CA GLU A 191 15.87 0.37 9.17
C GLU A 191 15.38 -0.97 8.60
N VAL A 192 15.38 -1.06 7.28
CA VAL A 192 15.00 -2.27 6.57
C VAL A 192 16.07 -3.35 6.74
N GLN A 193 15.63 -4.55 7.13
CA GLN A 193 16.52 -5.68 7.33
C GLN A 193 16.73 -6.49 6.03
N ARG A 194 17.81 -7.28 6.00
CA ARG A 194 18.17 -8.13 4.85
C ARG A 194 17.05 -9.06 4.40
N LEU A 195 16.28 -9.62 5.34
CA LEU A 195 15.16 -10.52 5.05
C LEU A 195 14.09 -9.80 4.22
N GLU A 196 13.66 -8.62 4.67
CA GLU A 196 12.68 -7.81 3.96
C GLU A 196 13.16 -7.47 2.55
N ARG A 197 14.40 -6.98 2.38
CA ARG A 197 14.96 -6.66 1.05
C ARG A 197 14.89 -7.85 0.09
N LYS A 198 15.31 -9.03 0.56
CA LYS A 198 15.26 -10.26 -0.24
C LYS A 198 13.83 -10.63 -0.62
N ARG A 199 12.90 -10.49 0.32
CA ARG A 199 11.49 -10.87 0.14
C ARG A 199 10.73 -9.90 -0.75
N MET A 200 10.96 -8.59 -0.63
CA MET A 200 10.37 -7.58 -1.52
C MET A 200 10.72 -7.86 -2.99
N LYS A 201 11.99 -8.18 -3.28
CA LYS A 201 12.43 -8.60 -4.62
C LYS A 201 11.74 -9.87 -5.09
N PHE A 202 11.66 -10.89 -4.23
CA PHE A 202 10.95 -12.14 -4.53
C PHE A 202 9.46 -11.92 -4.80
N PHE A 203 8.84 -10.95 -4.12
CA PHE A 203 7.44 -10.59 -4.30
C PHE A 203 7.18 -9.67 -5.50
N GLY A 204 8.22 -9.26 -6.24
CA GLY A 204 8.08 -8.35 -7.38
C GLY A 204 7.87 -6.89 -7.00
N TYR A 205 8.10 -6.51 -5.74
CA TYR A 205 8.01 -5.12 -5.28
C TYR A 205 9.35 -4.40 -5.46
N ASN A 206 9.31 -3.24 -6.13
CA ASN A 206 10.49 -2.41 -6.35
C ASN A 206 10.77 -1.49 -5.14
N GLN A 207 11.24 -2.08 -4.04
CA GLN A 207 11.60 -1.35 -2.82
C GLN A 207 12.85 -0.49 -3.07
N PRO A 208 12.80 0.83 -2.76
CA PRO A 208 13.98 1.70 -2.83
C PRO A 208 15.15 1.19 -1.99
N GLU A 209 16.39 1.44 -2.43
CA GLU A 209 17.59 0.89 -1.78
C GLU A 209 17.99 1.64 -0.48
N GLU A 210 17.35 2.76 -0.15
CA GLU A 210 17.57 3.53 1.10
C GLU A 210 17.42 2.68 2.38
N SER A 211 18.02 3.12 3.50
CA SER A 211 17.96 2.36 4.77
C SER A 211 16.57 2.32 5.40
N LYS A 212 15.73 3.33 5.13
CA LYS A 212 14.34 3.40 5.56
C LYS A 212 13.49 3.70 4.33
N PRO A 213 13.16 2.75 3.45
CA PRO A 213 12.47 3.07 2.19
C PRO A 213 10.96 3.33 2.40
N PHE A 214 10.32 4.06 1.48
CA PHE A 214 8.87 4.34 1.52
C PHE A 214 7.99 3.13 1.20
N LEU A 215 8.55 2.02 0.71
CA LEU A 215 7.83 0.80 0.41
C LEU A 215 8.30 -0.28 1.39
N ARG A 216 7.41 -0.80 2.25
CA ARG A 216 7.79 -1.68 3.38
C ARG A 216 6.86 -2.87 3.53
N LEU A 217 7.35 -3.93 4.18
CA LEU A 217 6.49 -4.92 4.82
C LEU A 217 6.12 -4.46 6.23
N ALA A 218 4.84 -4.25 6.50
CA ALA A 218 4.37 -3.77 7.79
C ALA A 218 4.77 -4.70 8.96
N CYS A 219 4.91 -6.01 8.72
CA CYS A 219 5.36 -6.95 9.75
C CYS A 219 6.85 -6.87 10.08
N GLN A 220 7.62 -6.09 9.34
CA GLN A 220 9.06 -5.90 9.55
C GLN A 220 9.42 -4.46 9.92
N ALA A 221 8.49 -3.52 9.76
CA ALA A 221 8.67 -2.12 10.11
C ALA A 221 8.28 -1.88 11.58
N LYS A 222 9.23 -1.43 12.40
CA LYS A 222 9.01 -1.07 13.81
C LYS A 222 8.84 0.42 13.98
N VAL A 223 7.88 0.83 14.82
CA VAL A 223 7.49 2.23 15.01
C VAL A 223 8.39 2.93 16.02
N GLN A 224 8.97 4.07 15.64
CA GLN A 224 9.80 4.93 16.52
C GLN A 224 9.25 6.36 16.66
N GLY A 225 8.16 6.67 15.96
CA GLY A 225 7.44 7.95 15.95
C GLY A 225 6.13 7.79 15.19
N ASN A 226 5.34 8.86 15.04
CA ASN A 226 4.13 8.78 14.21
C ASN A 226 4.49 8.49 12.76
N VAL A 227 3.64 7.69 12.11
CA VAL A 227 3.79 7.35 10.69
C VAL A 227 2.44 7.39 10.00
N THR A 228 2.41 7.93 8.79
CA THR A 228 1.26 7.86 7.90
C THR A 228 1.55 6.86 6.80
N ILE A 229 0.66 5.89 6.64
CA ILE A 229 0.81 4.78 5.70
C ILE A 229 -0.38 4.74 4.74
N VAL A 230 -0.16 4.12 3.59
CA VAL A 230 -1.22 3.61 2.72
C VAL A 230 -1.22 2.09 2.78
N ILE A 231 -2.42 1.53 2.86
CA ILE A 231 -2.70 0.11 2.69
C ILE A 231 -3.24 -0.05 1.27
N PRO A 232 -2.44 -0.60 0.35
CA PRO A 232 -2.82 -0.68 -1.04
C PRO A 232 -4.06 -1.57 -1.21
N PRO A 233 -5.08 -1.11 -1.95
CA PRO A 233 -6.33 -1.85 -2.06
C PRO A 233 -6.23 -3.09 -2.97
N TRP A 234 -5.08 -3.28 -3.59
CA TRP A 234 -4.71 -4.43 -4.40
C TRP A 234 -3.43 -5.05 -3.82
N ASN A 235 -3.23 -6.34 -4.08
CA ASN A 235 -1.94 -6.98 -3.85
C ASN A 235 -1.28 -7.20 -5.19
N GLY A 236 0.04 -7.06 -5.27
CA GLY A 236 0.77 -7.65 -6.39
C GLY A 236 0.36 -9.12 -6.47
N VAL A 237 -0.21 -9.53 -7.60
CA VAL A 237 -0.69 -10.89 -7.78
C VAL A 237 0.52 -11.80 -7.64
N PHE A 238 0.55 -12.60 -6.58
CA PHE A 238 1.46 -13.74 -6.50
C PHE A 238 1.07 -14.73 -7.58
N GLY A 239 2.02 -15.03 -8.46
CA GLY A 239 2.01 -16.11 -9.46
C GLY A 239 0.64 -16.70 -9.83
N LYS A 240 0.07 -16.16 -10.91
CA LYS A 240 -0.78 -16.88 -11.88
C LYS A 240 -0.63 -16.20 -13.23
N ASP A 241 -0.87 -14.88 -13.26
CA ASP A 241 -0.87 -14.07 -14.48
C ASP A 241 0.54 -13.62 -14.94
N ILE A 242 1.51 -13.53 -14.02
CA ILE A 242 2.89 -13.08 -14.33
C ILE A 242 3.83 -14.24 -14.73
N TYR A 243 3.56 -15.46 -14.23
CA TYR A 243 4.41 -16.64 -14.45
C TYR A 243 3.75 -17.75 -15.27
N GLY A 244 2.51 -17.56 -15.76
CA GLY A 244 1.79 -18.58 -16.53
C GLY A 244 1.59 -19.89 -15.77
N ILE A 245 1.48 -19.85 -14.43
CA ILE A 245 1.33 -21.04 -13.60
C ILE A 245 -0.16 -21.38 -13.57
N GLU A 246 -0.53 -22.50 -14.18
CA GLU A 246 -1.87 -23.08 -14.05
C GLU A 246 -2.17 -23.38 -12.57
N GLU A 247 -3.43 -23.19 -12.21
CA GLU A 247 -3.91 -23.40 -10.85
C GLU A 247 -3.83 -24.89 -10.49
N GLU A 248 -2.75 -25.32 -9.82
CA GLU A 248 -2.87 -26.51 -9.00
C GLU A 248 -3.77 -26.14 -7.82
N VAL A 249 -4.95 -26.75 -7.78
CA VAL A 249 -5.81 -26.76 -6.59
C VAL A 249 -5.03 -27.46 -5.49
N LEU A 250 -4.31 -26.68 -4.70
CA LEU A 250 -3.71 -27.16 -3.47
C LEU A 250 -4.86 -27.38 -2.48
N GLU A 251 -5.20 -28.64 -2.23
CA GLU A 251 -6.02 -29.02 -1.08
C GLU A 251 -5.45 -28.33 0.17
N GLY A 252 -6.32 -27.63 0.90
CA GLY A 252 -5.97 -26.68 1.95
C GLY A 252 -4.79 -27.10 2.84
N ALA A 253 -3.86 -26.17 3.00
CA ALA A 253 -2.68 -26.33 3.84
C ALA A 253 -3.06 -26.52 5.32
N THR A 254 -3.15 -27.77 5.75
CA THR A 254 -2.72 -28.18 7.11
C THR A 254 -1.97 -29.50 7.06
N THR A 255 -0.94 -29.57 6.20
CA THR A 255 -0.10 -30.78 6.05
C THR A 255 0.69 -31.12 7.30
N SER A 256 1.01 -30.16 8.18
CA SER A 256 1.66 -30.45 9.47
C SER A 256 0.67 -31.04 10.50
N ALA A 257 -0.56 -30.54 10.58
CA ALA A 257 -1.55 -31.05 11.54
C ALA A 257 -2.14 -32.40 11.10
N ARG A 258 -2.37 -32.62 9.80
CA ARG A 258 -2.82 -33.91 9.26
C ARG A 258 -1.76 -34.99 9.44
N ARG A 259 -0.50 -34.71 9.09
CA ARG A 259 0.62 -35.64 9.27
C ARG A 259 0.85 -35.97 10.74
N ASN A 260 0.74 -35.00 11.66
CA ASN A 260 0.82 -35.27 13.09
C ASN A 260 -0.35 -36.15 13.60
N ARG A 261 -1.57 -35.98 13.09
CA ARG A 261 -2.72 -36.85 13.44
C ARG A 261 -2.60 -38.25 12.87
N GLU A 262 -2.01 -38.40 11.67
CA GLU A 262 -1.75 -39.69 11.03
C GLU A 262 -0.64 -40.45 11.78
N ILE A 263 0.46 -39.78 12.15
CA ILE A 263 1.52 -40.36 12.99
C ILE A 263 0.96 -40.78 14.36
N ILE A 264 0.15 -39.94 15.01
CA ILE A 264 -0.49 -40.30 16.29
C ILE A 264 -1.42 -41.51 16.11
N ARG A 265 -2.19 -41.58 15.01
CA ARG A 265 -3.07 -42.73 14.72
C ARG A 265 -2.29 -44.03 14.47
N GLU A 266 -1.16 -43.97 13.75
CA GLU A 266 -0.31 -45.14 13.51
C GLU A 266 0.34 -45.63 14.80
N VAL A 267 0.85 -44.71 15.63
CA VAL A 267 1.43 -45.04 16.94
C VAL A 267 0.39 -45.64 17.90
N VAL A 268 -0.85 -45.14 17.88
CA VAL A 268 -1.95 -45.68 18.70
C VAL A 268 -2.41 -47.06 18.18
N LYS A 269 -2.49 -47.26 16.85
CA LYS A 269 -2.81 -48.56 16.26
C LYS A 269 -1.77 -49.63 16.60
N ASN A 270 -0.49 -49.30 16.48
CA ASN A 270 0.61 -50.24 16.72
C ASN A 270 0.89 -50.52 18.21
N LYS A 271 0.21 -49.83 19.14
CA LYS A 271 0.27 -50.10 20.59
C LYS A 271 -0.95 -50.87 21.13
N LEU A 272 -1.96 -51.10 20.30
CA LEU A 272 -3.19 -51.83 20.66
C LEU A 272 -3.30 -53.21 19.97
N THR A 273 -2.23 -53.61 19.28
CA THR A 273 -1.94 -54.97 18.79
C THR A 273 -0.64 -55.43 19.42
#